data_AF-A0A1I0SGW2-F1
#
_entry.id   AF-A0A1I0SGW2-F1
#
_cell.length_a   1.000
_cell.length_b   1.000
_cell.length_c   1.000
_cell.angle_alpha   90.00
_cell.angle_beta   90.00
_cell.angle_gamma   90.00
#
_symmetry.space_group_name_H-M   'P 1'
#
loop_
_entity.id
_entity.type
_entity.pdbx_description
1 polymer ?
#
loop_
_entity_poly.entity_id
_entity_poly.type
_entity_poly.pdbx_seq_one_letter_code
_entity_poly.pdbx_strand_id
1 'polypeptide(L)' 'MQNDNVIMNQPSKKAQRIMVEFFMKTSIPRILAALDRGELVWENGQLVRAKEVTAHANPQRLVR' A
#
# COMPACT_ATOMS: atom_id res chain seq x y z
N MET A 1 3.88 36.40 -17.70
CA MET A 1 3.30 35.14 -17.20
C MET A 1 4.13 34.73 -16.00
N GLN A 2 3.65 34.98 -14.78
CA GLN A 2 4.30 34.55 -13.54
C GLN A 2 4.26 33.02 -13.50
N ASN A 3 5.42 32.37 -13.46
CA ASN A 3 5.51 30.97 -13.10
C ASN A 3 5.37 30.89 -11.59
N ASP A 4 4.14 30.65 -11.12
CA ASP A 4 3.87 30.26 -9.74
C ASP A 4 4.56 28.91 -9.50
N ASN A 5 5.82 28.99 -9.09
CA ASN A 5 6.55 27.86 -8.53
C ASN A 5 5.74 27.38 -7.33
N VAL A 6 4.98 26.31 -7.54
CA VAL A 6 4.35 25.55 -6.47
C VAL A 6 5.49 24.96 -5.65
N ILE A 7 6.00 25.74 -4.68
CA ILE A 7 6.86 25.24 -3.63
C ILE A 7 5.97 24.35 -2.77
N MET A 8 5.75 23.13 -3.27
CA MET A 8 5.02 22.10 -2.54
C MET A 8 5.65 21.96 -1.16
N ASN A 9 4.80 21.75 -0.16
CA ASN A 9 5.12 21.40 1.23
C ASN A 9 6.06 20.20 1.33
N GLN A 10 7.31 20.35 0.89
CA GLN A 10 8.30 19.31 1.03
C GLN A 10 8.75 19.29 2.50
N PRO A 11 8.64 18.13 3.16
CA PRO A 11 9.07 18.01 4.53
C PRO A 11 10.54 18.41 4.65
N SER A 12 10.88 19.13 5.72
CA SER A 12 12.28 19.50 6.00
C SER A 12 13.19 18.28 5.99
N LYS A 13 14.50 18.45 5.74
CA LYS A 13 15.48 17.35 5.78
C LYS A 13 15.42 16.54 7.09
N LYS A 14 15.13 17.22 8.20
CA LYS A 14 14.91 16.58 9.51
C LYS A 14 13.65 15.71 9.52
N ALA A 15 12.54 16.22 9.01
CA ALA A 15 11.30 15.45 8.89
C ALA A 15 11.46 14.25 7.95
N GLN A 16 12.16 14.41 6.82
CA GLN A 16 12.50 13.30 5.92
C GLN A 16 13.28 12.20 6.62
N ARG A 17 14.31 12.57 7.40
CA ARG A 17 15.09 11.60 8.17
C ARG A 17 14.25 10.85 9.21
N ILE A 18 13.40 11.56 9.95
CA ILE A 18 12.49 10.95 10.93
C ILE A 18 11.51 10.00 10.24
N MET A 19 10.97 10.38 9.09
CA MET A 19 10.10 9.51 8.30
C MET A 19 10.84 8.23 7.87
N VAL A 20 12.05 8.34 7.33
CA VAL A 20 12.84 7.16 6.94
C VAL A 20 13.15 6.26 8.14
N GLU A 21 13.59 6.83 9.27
CA GLU A 21 13.84 6.06 10.49
C GLU A 21 12.56 5.39 11.03
N PHE A 22 11.42 6.07 10.96
CA PHE A 22 10.12 5.50 11.28
C PHE A 22 9.74 4.36 10.33
N PHE A 23 9.91 4.53 9.02
CA PHE A 23 9.67 3.48 8.03
C PHE A 23 10.56 2.26 8.27
N MET A 24 11.85 2.46 8.57
CA MET A 24 12.78 1.36 8.84
C MET A 24 12.52 0.64 10.17
N LYS A 25 11.97 1.33 11.18
CA LYS A 25 11.63 0.73 12.49
C LYS A 25 10.23 0.10 12.52
N THR A 26 9.39 0.36 11.52
CA THR A 26 8.03 -0.17 11.46
C THR A 26 7.97 -1.45 10.63
N SER A 27 6.82 -2.11 10.66
CA SER A 27 6.52 -3.28 9.84
C SER A 27 6.33 -2.95 8.35
N ILE A 28 6.48 -1.69 7.93
CA ILE A 28 6.22 -1.25 6.55
C ILE A 28 7.10 -1.95 5.50
N PRO A 29 8.43 -2.10 5.68
CA PRO A 29 9.26 -2.85 4.73
C PRO A 29 8.80 -4.31 4.58
N ARG A 30 8.37 -4.93 5.69
CA ARG A 30 7.83 -6.30 5.68
C ARG A 30 6.50 -6.40 4.96
N ILE A 31 5.62 -5.40 5.13
CA ILE A 31 4.32 -5.32 4.44
C ILE A 31 4.52 -5.13 2.94
N LEU A 32 5.39 -4.20 2.52
CA LEU A 32 5.71 -3.98 1.11
C LEU A 32 6.30 -5.25 0.46
N ALA A 33 7.21 -5.93 1.16
CA ALA A 33 7.76 -7.18 0.67
C ALA A 33 6.71 -8.30 0.57
N ALA A 34 5.73 -8.35 1.47
CA ALA A 34 4.63 -9.32 1.41
C ALA A 34 3.62 -8.98 0.29
N LEU A 35 3.41 -7.70 -0.01
CA LEU A 35 2.66 -7.26 -1.20
C LEU A 35 3.37 -7.67 -2.49
N ASP A 36 4.68 -7.44 -2.59
CA ASP A 36 5.50 -7.80 -3.75
C ASP A 36 5.54 -9.32 -4.00
N ARG A 37 5.58 -10.11 -2.92
CA ARG A 37 5.46 -11.58 -2.98
C ARG A 37 4.02 -12.08 -3.25
N GLY A 38 3.02 -11.20 -3.29
CA GLY A 38 1.62 -11.58 -3.45
C GLY A 38 0.99 -12.28 -2.24
N GLU A 39 1.62 -12.22 -1.06
CA GLU A 39 1.11 -12.80 0.18
C GLU A 39 0.03 -11.92 0.84
N LEU A 40 0.04 -10.62 0.52
CA LEU A 40 -0.96 -9.65 0.93
C LEU A 40 -1.60 -9.05 -0.32
N VAL A 41 -2.91 -8.83 -0.26
CA VAL A 41 -3.68 -8.17 -1.33
C VAL A 41 -4.60 -7.11 -0.71
N TRP A 42 -4.95 -6.11 -1.52
CA TRP A 42 -5.89 -5.08 -1.13
C TRP A 42 -7.30 -5.49 -1.57
N GLU A 43 -8.20 -5.73 -0.62
CA GLU A 43 -9.58 -6.14 -0.88
C GLU A 43 -10.53 -5.31 -0.01
N ASN A 44 -11.58 -4.73 -0.61
CA ASN A 44 -12.59 -3.92 0.09
C ASN A 44 -12.03 -2.83 1.02
N GLY A 45 -10.91 -2.20 0.65
CA GLY A 45 -10.27 -1.17 1.45
C GLY A 45 -9.42 -1.68 2.61
N GLN A 46 -9.20 -2.99 2.71
CA GLN A 46 -8.41 -3.64 3.76
C GLN A 46 -7.28 -4.46 3.16
N LEU A 47 -6.18 -4.55 3.92
CA LEU A 47 -5.07 -5.42 3.57
C LEU A 47 -5.33 -6.81 4.14
N VAL A 48 -5.56 -7.78 3.27
CA VAL A 48 -5.88 -9.17 3.63
C VAL A 48 -4.76 -10.11 3.19
N ARG A 49 -4.59 -11.26 3.87
CA ARG A 49 -3.68 -12.30 3.39
C ARG A 49 -4.27 -12.98 2.16
N ALA A 50 -3.43 -13.24 1.17
CA ALA A 50 -3.74 -14.14 0.06
C ALA A 50 -3.79 -15.60 0.54
N LYS A 51 -4.74 -15.92 1.44
CA LYS A 51 -5.17 -17.30 1.65
C LYS A 51 -6.21 -17.59 0.58
N GLU A 52 -5.86 -18.44 -0.38
CA GLU A 52 -6.79 -19.14 -1.28
C GLU A 52 -8.01 -18.30 -1.70
N VAL A 53 -7.83 -17.32 -2.58
CA VAL A 53 -8.94 -16.66 -3.30
C VAL A 53 -9.48 -17.61 -4.40
N THR A 54 -9.67 -18.89 -4.06
CA THR A 54 -10.29 -19.93 -4.89
C THR A 54 -11.47 -20.61 -4.20
N ALA A 55 -11.84 -20.19 -2.98
CA ALA A 55 -13.02 -20.72 -2.27
C ALA A 55 -14.27 -19.80 -2.35
N HIS A 56 -14.12 -18.54 -2.77
CA HIS A 56 -15.23 -17.56 -2.83
C HIS A 56 -15.49 -16.99 -4.22
N ALA A 57 -15.04 -17.68 -5.28
CA ALA A 57 -15.61 -17.47 -6.62
C ALA A 57 -17.06 -17.97 -6.59
N ASN A 58 -17.98 -17.04 -6.36
CA ASN A 58 -19.42 -17.22 -6.34
C ASN A 58 -19.91 -18.15 -7.49
N PRO A 59 -20.45 -19.35 -7.21
CA PRO A 59 -20.98 -20.24 -8.26
C PRO A 59 -22.34 -19.78 -8.82
N GLN A 60 -22.92 -18.67 -8.35
CA GLN A 60 -24.27 -18.25 -8.75
C GLN A 60 -24.33 -17.36 -9.99
N ARG A 61 -23.25 -17.24 -10.78
CA ARG A 61 -23.31 -16.67 -12.13
C ARG A 61 -23.23 -17.73 -13.23
N LEU A 62 -23.83 -18.90 -12.97
CA LEU A 62 -24.23 -19.85 -14.01
C LEU A 62 -25.72 -20.17 -13.84
N VAL A 63 -26.56 -19.20 -14.17
CA VAL A 63 -27.94 -19.49 -14.59
C VAL A 63 -28.17 -18.70 -15.86
N ARG A 64 -28.49 -19.45 -16.91
CA ARG A 64 -28.97 -18.94 -18.20
C ARG A 64 -30.22 -18.09 -18.02
#